data_AF-A0A2H9LH13-F1
#
_entry.id   AF-A0A2H9LH13-F1
#
_cell.length_a   1.000
_cell.length_b   1.000
_cell.length_c   1.000
_cell.angle_alpha   90.00
_cell.angle_beta   90.00
_cell.angle_gamma   90.00
#
_symmetry.space_group_name_H-M   'P 1'
#
loop_
_entity.id
_entity.type
_entity.pdbx_description
1 polymer ?
#
loop_
_entity_poly.entity_id
_entity_poly.type
_entity_poly.pdbx_seq_one_letter_code
_entity_poly.pdbx_strand_id
1 'polypeptide(L)'
;MAGKKGDLTIDAIMAIFLAIVTIFLLLSFFSLKMPIFAKEAYCKTFFYVASASFMPPGIRQEQSYCREFSMLEVQDVIPTKVFVKNLSDGSTSELLQFSGREQQQVEVILPENKTVTDFSFSVKGNLSNFSAQICNDPLSEWQISPMAPSRQYSSGRDVLKSAQACFSKCRAFPCPIQINITGENGDLLILDISLGYRKCLIKEEVVSNILACWEKANYGKYSKDIKCKALIVRNCESSGISEQSITDYLKQQGLCRIIGNSDFGCGESDDINWSVINLKSEDSVLIEFVNSTKQIRVS
;
A
#
# COMPACT_ATOMS: atom_id res chain seq x y z
N MET A 1 50.38 9.75 54.76
CA MET A 1 49.73 9.08 53.60
C MET A 1 48.60 9.98 53.10
N ALA A 2 48.96 11.08 52.44
CA ALA A 2 48.03 11.99 51.79
C ALA A 2 48.66 12.32 50.44
N GLY A 3 47.92 12.15 49.34
CA GLY A 3 48.42 12.52 48.01
C GLY A 3 48.30 11.45 46.91
N LYS A 4 47.17 10.74 46.81
CA LYS A 4 46.84 9.97 45.59
C LYS A 4 45.37 10.07 45.12
N LYS A 5 44.54 10.88 45.79
CA LYS A 5 43.14 11.08 45.35
C LYS A 5 42.97 12.20 44.30
N GLY A 6 43.94 13.11 44.17
CA GLY A 6 43.87 14.21 43.19
C GLY A 6 44.00 13.74 41.74
N ASP A 7 45.01 12.92 41.45
CA ASP A 7 45.37 12.54 40.08
C ASP A 7 44.29 11.71 39.37
N LEU A 8 43.60 10.83 40.10
CA LEU A 8 42.53 9.99 39.55
C LEU A 8 41.35 10.80 38.98
N THR A 9 41.16 12.03 39.47
CA THR A 9 40.05 12.89 39.05
C THR A 9 40.37 13.59 37.73
N ILE A 10 41.64 13.97 37.52
CA ILE A 10 42.09 14.67 36.31
C ILE A 10 42.07 13.70 35.12
N ASP A 11 42.57 12.47 35.32
CA ASP A 11 42.57 11.43 34.27
C ASP A 11 41.14 11.06 33.85
N ALA A 12 40.21 10.97 34.80
CA ALA A 12 38.80 10.69 34.50
C ALA A 12 38.15 11.82 33.68
N ILE A 13 38.42 13.08 34.02
CA ILE A 13 37.90 14.24 33.28
C ILE A 13 38.47 14.26 31.86
N MET A 14 39.77 14.01 31.70
CA MET A 14 40.42 13.96 30.38
C MET A 14 39.86 12.84 29.52
N ALA A 15 39.63 11.66 30.09
CA ALA A 15 39.02 10.53 29.39
C ALA A 15 37.59 10.82 28.93
N ILE A 16 36.76 11.45 29.78
CA ILE A 16 35.39 11.85 29.42
C ILE A 16 35.43 12.89 28.30
N PHE A 17 36.32 13.89 28.38
CA PHE A 17 36.44 14.91 27.36
C PHE A 17 36.86 14.31 26.00
N LEU A 18 37.86 13.43 25.99
CA LEU A 18 38.28 12.70 24.79
C LEU A 18 37.15 11.85 24.20
N ALA A 19 36.34 11.20 25.04
CA ALA A 19 35.19 10.43 24.57
C ALA A 19 34.14 11.33 23.90
N ILE A 20 33.82 12.49 24.49
CA ILE A 20 32.86 13.46 23.91
C ILE A 20 33.38 13.98 22.56
N VAL A 21 34.64 14.40 22.49
CA VAL A 21 35.25 14.87 21.24
C VAL A 21 35.26 13.76 20.18
N THR A 22 35.58 12.53 20.56
CA THR A 22 35.58 11.37 19.65
C THR A 22 34.16 11.10 19.11
N ILE A 23 33.14 11.10 19.97
CA ILE A 23 31.73 10.95 19.57
C ILE A 23 31.34 12.08 18.62
N PHE A 24 31.70 13.32 18.92
CA PHE A 24 31.38 14.48 18.09
C PHE A 24 32.02 14.40 16.71
N LEU A 25 33.29 14.01 16.62
CA LEU A 25 34.00 13.82 15.36
C LEU A 25 33.40 12.65 14.55
N LEU A 26 33.02 11.57 15.22
CA LEU A 26 32.40 10.41 14.59
C LEU A 26 31.02 10.79 14.02
N LEU A 27 30.19 11.50 14.79
CA LEU A 27 28.90 12.06 14.32
C LEU A 27 29.08 13.04 13.15
N SER A 28 30.12 13.89 13.19
CA SER A 28 30.46 14.81 12.11
C SER A 28 30.89 14.07 10.85
N PHE A 29 31.70 13.01 10.99
CA PHE A 29 32.14 12.18 9.87
C PHE A 29 30.95 11.47 9.21
N PHE A 30 30.03 10.90 9.99
CA PHE A 30 28.82 10.28 9.45
C PHE A 30 27.89 11.29 8.78
N SER A 31 27.74 12.49 9.34
CA SER A 31 26.98 13.58 8.72
C SER A 31 27.56 14.04 7.38
N LEU A 32 28.89 14.08 7.25
CA LEU A 32 29.57 14.49 6.02
C LEU A 32 29.59 13.40 4.93
N LYS A 33 29.84 12.14 5.31
CA LYS A 33 29.99 11.03 4.35
C LYS A 33 28.67 10.39 3.96
N MET A 34 27.64 10.50 4.79
CA MET A 34 26.35 9.84 4.57
C MET A 34 25.18 10.80 4.85
N PRO A 35 25.06 11.91 4.08
CA PRO A 35 23.98 12.89 4.27
C PRO A 35 22.59 12.26 4.13
N ILE A 36 22.47 11.20 3.32
CA ILE A 36 21.22 10.46 3.10
C ILE A 36 20.78 9.73 4.38
N PHE A 37 21.68 8.96 5.01
CA PHE A 37 21.36 8.23 6.25
C PHE A 37 21.16 9.18 7.44
N ALA A 38 21.94 10.26 7.52
CA ALA A 38 21.78 11.26 8.57
C ALA A 38 20.41 11.96 8.47
N LYS A 39 19.97 12.30 7.24
CA LYS A 39 18.64 12.87 6.99
C LYS A 39 17.53 11.88 7.32
N GLU A 40 17.65 10.61 6.93
CA GLU A 40 16.66 9.59 7.26
C GLU A 40 16.54 9.36 8.78
N ALA A 41 17.67 9.18 9.47
CA ALA A 41 17.70 9.02 10.93
C ALA A 41 17.17 10.26 11.64
N TYR A 42 17.51 11.46 11.16
CA TYR A 42 16.95 12.71 11.68
C TYR A 42 15.42 12.74 11.53
N CYS A 43 14.90 12.43 10.35
CA CYS A 43 13.47 12.49 10.06
C CYS A 43 12.65 11.42 10.78
N LYS A 44 13.21 10.21 10.98
CA LYS A 44 12.54 9.15 11.74
C LYS A 44 12.59 9.36 13.25
N THR A 45 13.70 9.89 13.78
CA THR A 45 13.96 9.89 15.23
C THR A 45 13.80 11.26 15.87
N PHE A 46 14.30 12.32 15.23
CA PHE A 46 14.41 13.65 15.84
C PHE A 46 13.33 14.63 15.38
N PHE A 47 12.74 14.41 14.21
CA PHE A 47 11.69 15.29 13.69
C PHE A 47 10.52 15.49 14.65
N TYR A 48 10.03 14.42 15.28
CA TYR A 48 8.93 14.50 16.26
C TYR A 48 9.30 15.31 17.50
N VAL A 49 10.57 15.28 17.91
CA VAL A 49 11.07 16.04 19.05
C VAL A 49 11.29 17.51 18.65
N ALA A 50 11.85 17.75 17.47
CA ALA A 50 12.13 19.10 16.96
C ALA A 50 10.85 19.87 16.56
N SER A 51 9.79 19.16 16.18
CA SER A 51 8.48 19.73 15.82
C SER A 51 7.54 19.91 17.01
N ALA A 52 7.92 19.45 18.20
CA ALA A 52 7.08 19.57 19.38
C ALA A 52 6.88 21.03 19.82
N SER A 53 5.71 21.31 20.38
CA SER A 53 5.29 22.67 20.76
C SER A 53 6.17 23.33 21.83
N PHE A 54 6.97 22.55 22.57
CA PHE A 54 7.89 23.07 23.58
C PHE A 54 9.20 23.64 23.02
N MET A 55 9.52 23.42 21.73
CA MET A 55 10.69 24.02 21.10
C MET A 55 10.45 25.49 20.75
N PRO A 56 11.41 26.40 21.03
CA PRO A 56 11.27 27.82 20.74
C PRO A 56 11.20 28.08 19.23
N PRO A 57 10.46 29.12 18.78
CA PRO A 57 10.12 29.33 17.37
C PRO A 57 11.33 29.40 16.42
N GLY A 58 12.48 29.90 16.87
CA GLY A 58 13.69 30.01 16.04
C GLY A 58 14.42 28.69 15.77
N ILE A 59 14.08 27.62 16.50
CA ILE A 59 14.68 26.28 16.35
C ILE A 59 13.72 25.31 15.66
N ARG A 60 12.44 25.67 15.54
CA ARG A 60 11.44 24.86 14.83
C ARG A 60 11.82 24.83 13.35
N GLN A 61 12.43 23.72 12.93
CA GLN A 61 12.68 23.50 11.51
C GLN A 61 11.37 23.34 10.77
N GLU A 62 11.29 23.94 9.59
CA GLU A 62 10.17 23.76 8.69
C GLU A 62 10.00 22.28 8.33
N GLN A 63 8.75 21.82 8.27
CA GLN A 63 8.40 20.45 7.90
C GLN A 63 8.89 20.05 6.49
N SER A 64 9.32 21.02 5.68
CA SER A 64 9.88 20.83 4.35
C SER A 64 11.10 19.93 4.35
N TYR A 65 11.97 20.00 5.37
CA TYR A 65 13.22 19.23 5.40
C TYR A 65 13.02 17.70 5.37
N CYS A 66 11.96 17.20 6.01
CA CYS A 66 11.67 15.77 6.08
C CYS A 66 10.59 15.28 5.09
N ARG A 67 9.90 16.20 4.41
CA ARG A 67 8.83 15.88 3.46
C ARG A 67 9.32 15.14 2.22
N GLU A 68 10.56 15.42 1.82
CA GLU A 68 11.23 14.83 0.65
C GLU A 68 11.46 13.31 0.80
N PHE A 69 11.67 12.82 2.03
CA PHE A 69 11.92 11.39 2.29
C PHE A 69 10.63 10.55 2.35
N SER A 70 9.51 11.13 2.79
CA SER A 70 8.23 10.43 2.81
C SER A 70 7.70 10.08 1.40
N MET A 71 8.18 10.74 0.34
CA MET A 71 7.82 10.42 -1.05
C MET A 71 8.76 9.38 -1.70
N LEU A 72 10.03 9.35 -1.29
CA LEU A 72 11.05 8.43 -1.83
C LEU A 72 11.02 7.04 -1.18
N GLU A 73 10.29 6.85 -0.09
CA GLU A 73 10.08 5.54 0.55
C GLU A 73 8.96 4.71 -0.12
N VAL A 74 8.59 5.01 -1.37
CA VAL A 74 7.94 4.00 -2.25
C VAL A 74 9.05 3.07 -2.74
N GLN A 75 9.56 2.23 -1.84
CA GLN A 75 10.46 1.13 -2.20
C GLN A 75 9.79 0.25 -3.26
N ASP A 76 10.59 -0.15 -4.27
CA ASP A 76 10.32 -1.10 -5.37
C ASP A 76 9.85 -2.51 -4.93
N VAL A 77 9.36 -2.66 -3.70
CA VAL A 77 8.68 -3.85 -3.22
C VAL A 77 7.22 -3.48 -3.18
N ILE A 78 6.45 -3.80 -4.23
CA ILE A 78 4.99 -3.93 -4.10
C ILE A 78 4.79 -4.89 -2.93
N PRO A 79 4.44 -4.43 -1.72
CA PRO A 79 4.28 -5.35 -0.64
C PRO A 79 2.98 -6.05 -0.98
N THR A 80 3.10 -7.31 -1.39
CA THR A 80 1.98 -8.24 -1.38
C THR A 80 1.59 -8.41 0.09
N LYS A 81 0.94 -7.40 0.67
CA LYS A 81 0.30 -7.54 1.97
C LYS A 81 -0.89 -8.44 1.70
N VAL A 82 -0.68 -9.74 1.92
CA VAL A 82 -1.77 -10.70 2.06
C VAL A 82 -2.51 -10.30 3.33
N PHE A 83 -3.62 -9.60 3.16
CA PHE A 83 -4.49 -9.28 4.27
C PHE A 83 -5.45 -10.44 4.43
N VAL A 84 -5.23 -11.30 5.42
CA VAL A 84 -6.24 -12.29 5.83
C VAL A 84 -7.38 -11.51 6.49
N LYS A 85 -8.57 -11.52 5.89
CA LYS A 85 -9.74 -10.85 6.44
C LYS A 85 -10.67 -11.89 7.04
N ASN A 86 -11.06 -11.63 8.29
CA ASN A 86 -12.12 -12.33 9.00
C ASN A 86 -13.49 -12.03 8.36
N LEU A 87 -14.52 -12.78 8.73
CA LEU A 87 -15.93 -12.55 8.35
C LEU A 87 -16.38 -11.10 8.64
N SER A 88 -17.53 -10.70 8.12
CA SER A 88 -18.06 -9.34 8.27
C SER A 88 -18.16 -8.86 9.72
N ASP A 89 -18.30 -9.79 10.67
CA ASP A 89 -18.34 -9.58 12.12
C ASP A 89 -16.95 -9.64 12.81
N GLY A 90 -15.88 -9.91 12.06
CA GLY A 90 -14.52 -10.09 12.58
C GLY A 90 -14.21 -11.50 13.09
N SER A 91 -15.12 -12.47 12.95
CA SER A 91 -14.91 -13.87 13.31
C SER A 91 -14.17 -14.65 12.22
N THR A 92 -13.45 -15.71 12.59
CA THR A 92 -12.77 -16.60 11.62
C THR A 92 -13.59 -17.83 11.29
N SER A 93 -14.82 -17.93 11.83
CA SER A 93 -15.65 -19.12 11.71
C SER A 93 -17.13 -18.80 11.81
N GLU A 94 -17.94 -19.48 11.00
CA GLU A 94 -19.40 -19.37 11.01
C GLU A 94 -20.02 -20.76 11.05
N LEU A 95 -20.96 -20.98 11.97
CA LEU A 95 -21.70 -22.23 12.10
C LEU A 95 -23.04 -22.11 11.36
N LEU A 96 -23.23 -22.95 10.36
CA LEU A 96 -24.46 -23.07 9.58
C LEU A 96 -25.20 -24.35 10.00
N GLN A 97 -26.48 -24.23 10.32
CA GLN A 97 -27.34 -25.34 10.73
C GLN A 97 -28.42 -25.58 9.67
N PHE A 98 -28.56 -26.82 9.19
CA PHE A 98 -29.50 -27.19 8.13
C PHE A 98 -30.54 -28.18 8.66
N SER A 99 -31.81 -27.76 8.72
CA SER A 99 -32.93 -28.61 9.18
C SER A 99 -33.59 -29.42 8.04
N GLY A 100 -33.09 -29.24 6.82
CA GLY A 100 -33.57 -29.86 5.58
C GLY A 100 -32.66 -29.43 4.44
N ARG A 101 -33.13 -29.49 3.20
CA ARG A 101 -32.40 -28.93 2.06
C ARG A 101 -32.59 -27.41 2.04
N GLU A 102 -31.64 -26.69 2.60
CA GLU A 102 -31.67 -25.23 2.75
C GLU A 102 -30.43 -24.60 2.11
N GLN A 103 -30.58 -23.36 1.68
CA GLN A 103 -29.49 -22.52 1.17
C GLN A 103 -29.25 -21.38 2.15
N GLN A 104 -28.00 -21.23 2.58
CA GLN A 104 -27.53 -20.13 3.44
C GLN A 104 -26.48 -19.31 2.70
N GLN A 105 -26.30 -18.05 3.09
CA GLN A 105 -25.36 -17.12 2.44
C GLN A 105 -24.32 -16.63 3.42
N VAL A 106 -23.05 -16.69 3.00
CA VAL A 106 -21.92 -16.11 3.72
C VAL A 106 -21.35 -14.96 2.91
N GLU A 107 -21.17 -13.80 3.55
CA GLU A 107 -20.71 -12.59 2.88
C GLU A 107 -19.22 -12.34 3.13
N VAL A 108 -18.46 -12.17 2.04
CA VAL A 108 -17.04 -11.78 2.06
C VAL A 108 -16.88 -10.44 1.37
N ILE A 109 -16.39 -9.44 2.10
CA ILE A 109 -16.30 -8.07 1.60
C ILE A 109 -14.88 -7.75 1.11
N LEU A 110 -14.73 -7.50 -0.20
CA LEU A 110 -13.49 -7.00 -0.80
C LEU A 110 -13.38 -5.47 -0.69
N PRO A 111 -12.25 -4.93 -0.19
CA PRO A 111 -12.02 -3.50 -0.12
C PRO A 111 -11.82 -2.87 -1.51
N GLU A 112 -11.90 -1.53 -1.56
CA GLU A 112 -11.61 -0.73 -2.75
C GLU A 112 -10.22 -0.98 -3.36
N ASN A 113 -10.18 -1.03 -4.70
CA ASN A 113 -8.96 -1.05 -5.51
C ASN A 113 -8.03 -2.24 -5.20
N LYS A 114 -8.62 -3.40 -4.92
CA LYS A 114 -7.90 -4.64 -4.62
C LYS A 114 -8.15 -5.70 -5.70
N THR A 115 -7.10 -6.40 -6.10
CA THR A 115 -7.18 -7.58 -6.96
C THR A 115 -6.99 -8.82 -6.12
N VAL A 116 -7.86 -9.81 -6.28
CA VAL A 116 -7.79 -11.03 -5.47
C VAL A 116 -6.71 -11.95 -5.98
N THR A 117 -5.77 -12.27 -5.09
CA THR A 117 -4.61 -13.11 -5.37
C THR A 117 -4.78 -14.52 -4.81
N ASP A 118 -5.55 -14.65 -3.74
CA ASP A 118 -5.83 -15.92 -3.10
C ASP A 118 -7.22 -15.88 -2.46
N PHE A 119 -7.91 -17.00 -2.45
CA PHE A 119 -9.19 -17.13 -1.77
C PHE A 119 -9.35 -18.56 -1.29
N SER A 120 -9.44 -18.71 0.02
CA SER A 120 -9.65 -20.00 0.65
C SER A 120 -10.53 -19.97 1.86
N PHE A 121 -11.11 -21.12 2.14
CA PHE A 121 -11.87 -21.40 3.34
C PHE A 121 -11.80 -22.90 3.59
N SER A 122 -12.03 -23.28 4.84
CA SER A 122 -12.13 -24.65 5.31
C SER A 122 -13.57 -24.93 5.73
N VAL A 123 -14.03 -26.15 5.55
CA VAL A 123 -15.35 -26.59 6.06
C VAL A 123 -15.19 -27.85 6.89
N LYS A 124 -15.97 -27.95 7.97
CA LYS A 124 -16.06 -29.11 8.85
C LYS A 124 -17.52 -29.32 9.25
N GLY A 125 -18.09 -30.46 8.90
CA GLY A 125 -19.50 -30.73 9.19
C GLY A 125 -19.87 -32.19 9.03
N ASN A 126 -21.13 -32.48 9.35
CA ASN A 126 -21.75 -33.78 9.12
C ASN A 126 -23.02 -33.56 8.29
N LEU A 127 -22.84 -33.31 6.98
CA LEU A 127 -23.92 -33.13 6.03
C LEU A 127 -24.03 -34.36 5.12
N SER A 128 -25.25 -34.75 4.77
CA SER A 128 -25.49 -35.79 3.76
C SER A 128 -25.05 -35.32 2.38
N ASN A 129 -25.33 -34.05 2.07
CA ASN A 129 -24.98 -33.38 0.83
C ASN A 129 -24.49 -31.95 1.12
N PHE A 130 -23.44 -31.52 0.43
CA PHE A 130 -22.90 -30.17 0.50
C PHE A 130 -22.60 -29.66 -0.91
N SER A 131 -23.09 -28.46 -1.21
CA SER A 131 -22.58 -27.67 -2.33
C SER A 131 -22.35 -26.22 -1.94
N ALA A 132 -21.34 -25.62 -2.56
CA ALA A 132 -21.06 -24.20 -2.44
C ALA A 132 -20.95 -23.57 -3.82
N GLN A 133 -21.43 -22.33 -3.94
CA GLN A 133 -21.42 -21.55 -5.16
C GLN A 133 -21.04 -20.10 -4.84
N ILE A 134 -20.12 -19.53 -5.63
CA ILE A 134 -19.71 -18.13 -5.48
C ILE A 134 -20.47 -17.27 -6.49
N CYS A 135 -21.16 -16.24 -6.01
CA CYS A 135 -21.82 -15.21 -6.82
C CYS A 135 -22.84 -15.73 -7.85
N ASN A 136 -23.55 -16.81 -7.52
CA ASN A 136 -24.50 -17.48 -8.42
C ASN A 136 -23.87 -17.92 -9.75
N ASP A 137 -22.55 -18.08 -9.84
CA ASP A 137 -21.91 -18.56 -11.07
C ASP A 137 -22.10 -20.08 -11.17
N PRO A 138 -22.84 -20.61 -12.16
CA PRO A 138 -23.06 -22.05 -12.29
C PRO A 138 -21.75 -22.82 -12.52
N LEU A 139 -20.69 -22.17 -13.02
CA LEU A 139 -19.37 -22.79 -13.18
C LEU A 139 -18.58 -22.87 -11.86
N SER A 140 -19.07 -22.20 -10.81
CA SER A 140 -18.48 -22.23 -9.47
C SER A 140 -19.13 -23.24 -8.54
N GLU A 141 -20.10 -24.03 -9.01
CA GLU A 141 -20.74 -25.02 -8.16
C GLU A 141 -19.76 -26.16 -7.85
N TRP A 142 -19.41 -26.30 -6.56
CA TRP A 142 -18.64 -27.43 -6.06
C TRP A 142 -19.58 -28.34 -5.29
N GLN A 143 -19.75 -29.55 -5.79
CA GLN A 143 -20.46 -30.60 -5.06
C GLN A 143 -19.44 -31.49 -4.38
N ILE A 144 -19.55 -31.62 -3.06
CA ILE A 144 -18.75 -32.56 -2.29
C ILE A 144 -19.68 -33.73 -1.97
N SER A 145 -19.40 -34.88 -2.59
CA SER A 145 -20.04 -36.17 -2.25
C SER A 145 -19.82 -36.48 -0.75
N PRO A 146 -20.74 -37.23 -0.11
CA PRO A 146 -20.98 -37.21 1.34
C PRO A 146 -19.69 -37.13 2.16
N MET A 147 -19.60 -36.06 2.95
CA MET A 147 -18.41 -35.76 3.72
C MET A 147 -18.22 -36.86 4.76
N ALA A 148 -17.08 -37.54 4.72
CA ALA A 148 -16.63 -38.28 5.89
C ALA A 148 -16.46 -37.26 7.04
N PRO A 149 -16.96 -37.57 8.26
CA PRO A 149 -16.85 -36.65 9.39
C PRO A 149 -15.37 -36.35 9.60
N SER A 150 -15.01 -35.05 9.55
CA SER A 150 -13.65 -34.49 9.74
C SER A 150 -12.76 -34.21 8.53
N ARG A 151 -13.24 -34.21 7.28
CA ARG A 151 -12.40 -33.72 6.16
C ARG A 151 -12.37 -32.19 6.11
N GLN A 152 -11.17 -31.63 6.23
CA GLN A 152 -10.87 -30.24 5.91
C GLN A 152 -10.72 -30.11 4.39
N TYR A 153 -11.56 -29.31 3.76
CA TYR A 153 -11.44 -28.98 2.35
C TYR A 153 -10.82 -27.60 2.22
N SER A 154 -9.59 -27.52 1.72
CA SER A 154 -9.02 -26.27 1.25
C SER A 154 -9.49 -26.04 -0.18
N SER A 155 -10.05 -24.89 -0.45
CA SER A 155 -10.41 -24.45 -1.79
C SER A 155 -9.26 -24.65 -2.79
N GLY A 156 -9.54 -25.30 -3.92
CA GLY A 156 -8.59 -25.45 -5.02
C GLY A 156 -8.47 -24.20 -5.89
N ARG A 157 -7.62 -24.27 -6.93
CA ARG A 157 -7.45 -23.21 -7.96
C ARG A 157 -8.77 -22.77 -8.61
N ASP A 158 -9.78 -23.64 -8.63
CA ASP A 158 -11.07 -23.34 -9.26
C ASP A 158 -11.90 -22.34 -8.44
N VAL A 159 -11.80 -22.36 -7.12
CA VAL A 159 -12.47 -21.40 -6.23
C VAL A 159 -11.91 -19.99 -6.41
N LEU A 160 -10.58 -19.88 -6.53
CA LEU A 160 -9.93 -18.60 -6.80
C LEU A 160 -10.40 -18.00 -8.14
N LYS A 161 -10.51 -18.80 -9.19
CA LYS A 161 -10.99 -18.33 -10.50
C LYS A 161 -12.43 -17.83 -10.43
N SER A 162 -13.32 -18.56 -9.76
CA SER A 162 -14.71 -18.13 -9.57
C SER A 162 -14.80 -16.84 -8.73
N ALA A 163 -14.00 -16.74 -7.66
CA ALA A 163 -13.90 -15.52 -6.86
C ALA A 163 -13.41 -14.34 -7.72
N GLN A 164 -12.31 -14.50 -8.47
CA GLN A 164 -11.78 -13.48 -9.37
C GLN A 164 -12.81 -13.04 -10.43
N ALA A 165 -13.51 -14.00 -11.04
CA ALA A 165 -14.55 -13.72 -12.03
C ALA A 165 -15.77 -13.00 -11.42
N CYS A 166 -16.04 -13.20 -10.14
CA CYS A 166 -17.04 -12.42 -9.44
C CYS A 166 -16.54 -11.01 -9.11
N PHE A 167 -15.32 -10.89 -8.58
CA PHE A 167 -14.73 -9.60 -8.22
C PHE A 167 -14.59 -8.67 -9.43
N SER A 168 -14.29 -9.19 -10.62
CA SER A 168 -14.23 -8.37 -11.85
C SER A 168 -15.58 -7.81 -12.30
N LYS A 169 -16.70 -8.36 -11.80
CA LYS A 169 -18.05 -7.83 -12.09
C LYS A 169 -18.47 -6.71 -11.12
N CYS A 170 -17.75 -6.50 -10.03
CA CYS A 170 -18.07 -5.45 -9.06
C CYS A 170 -17.78 -4.07 -9.62
N ARG A 171 -18.84 -3.25 -9.71
CA ARG A 171 -18.76 -1.84 -10.17
C ARG A 171 -18.68 -0.83 -9.04
N ALA A 172 -19.06 -1.24 -7.84
CA ALA A 172 -19.08 -0.43 -6.64
C ALA A 172 -18.29 -1.14 -5.55
N PHE A 173 -17.66 -0.34 -4.70
CA PHE A 173 -16.93 -0.82 -3.55
C PHE A 173 -17.49 -0.17 -2.27
N PRO A 174 -17.42 -0.85 -1.10
CA PRO A 174 -16.93 -2.21 -0.90
C PRO A 174 -17.74 -3.26 -1.69
N CYS A 175 -17.08 -4.30 -2.19
CA CYS A 175 -17.69 -5.32 -3.05
C CYS A 175 -18.05 -6.55 -2.21
N PRO A 176 -19.33 -6.76 -1.88
CA PRO A 176 -19.76 -7.93 -1.13
C PRO A 176 -19.87 -9.14 -2.09
N ILE A 177 -19.17 -10.23 -1.76
CA ILE A 177 -19.33 -11.52 -2.41
C ILE A 177 -20.21 -12.40 -1.54
N GLN A 178 -21.22 -12.98 -2.17
CA GLN A 178 -22.04 -14.00 -1.54
C GLN A 178 -21.53 -15.39 -1.91
N ILE A 179 -21.23 -16.19 -0.89
CA ILE A 179 -21.01 -17.62 -1.00
C ILE A 179 -22.32 -18.29 -0.61
N ASN A 180 -23.00 -18.87 -1.57
CA ASN A 180 -24.20 -19.64 -1.34
C ASN A 180 -23.81 -21.06 -0.98
N ILE A 181 -24.27 -21.51 0.18
CA ILE A 181 -23.99 -22.85 0.69
C ILE A 181 -25.31 -23.58 0.79
N THR A 182 -25.41 -24.70 0.07
CA THR A 182 -26.55 -25.60 0.15
C THR A 182 -26.16 -26.84 0.92
N GLY A 183 -26.89 -27.12 1.99
CA GLY A 183 -26.67 -28.28 2.85
C GLY A 183 -27.97 -29.04 3.08
N GLU A 184 -27.84 -30.29 3.53
CA GLU A 184 -28.97 -31.12 3.91
C GLU A 184 -28.70 -31.86 5.22
N ASN A 185 -29.62 -31.71 6.19
CA ASN A 185 -29.70 -32.45 7.46
C ASN A 185 -28.38 -32.53 8.24
N GLY A 186 -27.96 -31.42 8.85
CA GLY A 186 -26.81 -31.41 9.75
C GLY A 186 -26.19 -30.03 9.95
N ASP A 187 -25.00 -30.03 10.56
CA ASP A 187 -24.25 -28.82 10.88
C ASP A 187 -23.00 -28.71 10.00
N LEU A 188 -22.68 -27.49 9.59
CA LEU A 188 -21.48 -27.13 8.86
C LEU A 188 -20.79 -25.94 9.52
N LEU A 189 -19.58 -26.15 10.00
CA LEU A 189 -18.70 -25.10 10.47
C LEU A 189 -17.77 -24.68 9.34
N ILE A 190 -17.87 -23.43 8.92
CA ILE A 190 -16.89 -22.81 8.03
C ILE A 190 -15.79 -22.22 8.89
N LEU A 191 -14.55 -22.44 8.49
CA LEU A 191 -13.34 -22.05 9.20
C LEU A 191 -12.38 -21.36 8.23
N ASP A 192 -11.50 -20.53 8.77
CA ASP A 192 -10.31 -20.03 8.09
C ASP A 192 -10.61 -19.39 6.72
N ILE A 193 -11.71 -18.63 6.61
CA ILE A 193 -11.96 -17.82 5.41
C ILE A 193 -10.82 -16.82 5.28
N SER A 194 -10.04 -16.97 4.22
CA SER A 194 -8.86 -16.19 3.92
C SER A 194 -8.98 -15.63 2.51
N LEU A 195 -9.02 -14.30 2.43
CA LEU A 195 -9.05 -13.58 1.16
C LEU A 195 -7.71 -12.85 0.96
N GLY A 196 -6.79 -13.47 0.23
CA GLY A 196 -5.58 -12.79 -0.21
C GLY A 196 -5.90 -11.78 -1.32
N TYR A 197 -5.50 -10.53 -1.14
CA TYR A 197 -5.63 -9.53 -2.17
C TYR A 197 -4.39 -8.64 -2.28
N ARG A 198 -4.18 -8.06 -3.47
CA ARG A 198 -3.13 -7.09 -3.75
C ARG A 198 -3.77 -5.73 -3.97
N LYS A 199 -3.25 -4.69 -3.29
CA LYS A 199 -3.61 -3.30 -3.60
C LYS A 199 -2.84 -2.89 -4.85
N CYS A 200 -3.54 -2.44 -5.88
CA CYS A 200 -2.85 -1.75 -6.97
C CYS A 200 -2.55 -0.32 -6.50
N LEU A 201 -1.27 -0.01 -6.25
CA LEU A 201 -0.80 1.30 -5.80
C LEU A 201 -0.29 2.18 -6.94
N ILE A 202 -0.65 1.84 -8.18
CA ILE A 202 -0.10 2.48 -9.36
C ILE A 202 -0.45 3.96 -9.44
N LYS A 203 -1.61 4.41 -8.92
CA LYS A 203 -1.97 5.83 -8.90
C LYS A 203 -1.06 6.59 -7.93
N GLU A 204 -0.89 6.07 -6.72
CA GLU A 204 -0.01 6.64 -5.72
C GLU A 204 1.44 6.67 -6.19
N GLU A 205 1.88 5.60 -6.86
CA GLU A 205 3.22 5.48 -7.42
C GLU A 205 3.44 6.47 -8.58
N VAL A 206 2.50 6.57 -9.53
CA VAL A 206 2.55 7.54 -10.63
C VAL A 206 2.60 8.97 -10.07
N VAL A 207 1.70 9.32 -9.14
CA VAL A 207 1.67 10.66 -8.51
C VAL A 207 2.97 10.96 -7.77
N SER A 208 3.49 10.02 -6.98
CA SER A 208 4.75 10.20 -6.27
C SER A 208 5.91 10.47 -7.24
N ASN A 209 5.98 9.72 -8.34
CA ASN A 209 7.02 9.90 -9.35
C ASN A 209 6.85 11.18 -10.17
N ILE A 210 5.62 11.62 -10.44
CA ILE A 210 5.33 12.93 -11.06
C ILE A 210 5.87 14.05 -10.16
N LEU A 211 5.56 14.03 -8.86
CA LEU A 211 6.01 15.05 -7.92
C LEU A 211 7.53 15.07 -7.78
N ALA A 212 8.16 13.90 -7.65
CA ALA A 212 9.61 13.79 -7.59
C ALA A 212 10.28 14.33 -8.88
N CYS A 213 9.66 14.08 -10.04
CA CYS A 213 10.13 14.61 -11.31
C CYS A 213 9.99 16.14 -11.38
N TRP A 214 8.87 16.68 -10.89
CA TRP A 214 8.61 18.11 -10.84
C TRP A 214 9.58 18.86 -9.93
N GLU A 215 9.85 18.31 -8.76
CA GLU A 215 10.87 18.81 -7.84
C GLU A 215 12.27 18.77 -8.47
N LYS A 216 12.63 17.66 -9.12
CA LYS A 216 13.90 17.53 -9.84
C LYS A 216 14.03 18.52 -11.00
N ALA A 217 12.92 18.91 -11.60
CA ALA A 217 12.82 19.97 -12.61
C ALA A 217 12.81 21.39 -12.00
N ASN A 218 13.08 21.54 -10.70
CA ASN A 218 13.03 22.80 -9.98
C ASN A 218 11.69 23.54 -10.21
N TYR A 219 10.60 22.79 -10.13
CA TYR A 219 9.23 23.30 -10.30
C TYR A 219 9.08 24.06 -11.64
N GLY A 220 9.48 23.42 -12.73
CA GLY A 220 9.41 23.96 -14.09
C GLY A 220 10.56 24.89 -14.50
N LYS A 221 11.47 25.25 -13.59
CA LYS A 221 12.56 26.20 -13.89
C LYS A 221 13.78 25.56 -14.57
N TYR A 222 13.83 24.23 -14.64
CA TYR A 222 14.95 23.54 -15.28
C TYR A 222 14.98 23.78 -16.79
N SER A 223 16.18 23.84 -17.38
CA SER A 223 16.41 24.26 -18.77
C SER A 223 16.64 23.11 -19.76
N LYS A 224 16.55 21.86 -19.29
CA LYS A 224 16.76 20.65 -20.09
C LYS A 224 15.66 19.64 -19.83
N ASP A 225 15.47 18.72 -20.76
CA ASP A 225 14.57 17.59 -20.52
C ASP A 225 15.16 16.67 -19.45
N ILE A 226 14.30 16.06 -18.63
CA ILE A 226 14.73 15.11 -17.59
C ILE A 226 13.87 13.85 -17.69
N LYS A 227 14.51 12.71 -17.97
CA LYS A 227 13.89 11.41 -17.76
C LYS A 227 13.95 11.05 -16.28
N CYS A 228 12.79 10.89 -15.65
CA CYS A 228 12.71 10.72 -14.21
C CYS A 228 12.63 9.24 -13.81
N LYS A 229 11.60 8.53 -14.28
CA LYS A 229 11.39 7.10 -13.96
C LYS A 229 10.57 6.44 -15.06
N ALA A 230 10.84 5.16 -15.29
CA ALA A 230 9.93 4.26 -16.01
C ALA A 230 9.28 3.31 -14.99
N LEU A 231 7.95 3.29 -14.94
CA LEU A 231 7.15 2.45 -14.06
C LEU A 231 6.59 1.28 -14.85
N ILE A 232 6.68 0.06 -14.33
CA ILE A 232 6.10 -1.13 -14.98
C ILE A 232 4.79 -1.47 -14.29
N VAL A 233 3.69 -1.45 -15.03
CA VAL A 233 2.34 -1.66 -14.50
C VAL A 233 2.10 -3.16 -14.36
N ARG A 234 2.46 -3.76 -13.23
CA ARG A 234 2.33 -5.21 -13.06
C ARG A 234 0.98 -5.63 -12.49
N ASN A 235 0.26 -6.49 -13.20
CA ASN A 235 -0.92 -7.21 -12.72
C ASN A 235 -1.99 -6.30 -12.10
N CYS A 236 -2.20 -5.13 -12.71
CA CYS A 236 -3.25 -4.21 -12.33
C CYS A 236 -4.25 -4.08 -13.48
N GLU A 237 -5.54 -4.05 -13.16
CA GLU A 237 -6.51 -3.54 -14.11
C GLU A 237 -6.23 -2.06 -14.33
N SER A 238 -5.83 -1.75 -15.55
CA SER A 238 -5.44 -0.42 -16.01
C SER A 238 -6.62 0.51 -16.24
N SER A 239 -7.85 -0.01 -16.20
CA SER A 239 -9.11 0.67 -16.50
C SER A 239 -9.41 1.88 -15.60
N GLY A 240 -8.57 2.16 -14.59
CA GLY A 240 -8.73 3.30 -13.70
C GLY A 240 -7.62 4.34 -13.76
N ILE A 241 -6.59 4.20 -14.61
CA ILE A 241 -5.43 5.12 -14.66
C ILE A 241 -5.58 6.03 -15.88
N SER A 242 -6.24 7.15 -15.65
CA SER A 242 -6.35 8.26 -16.60
C SER A 242 -5.79 9.53 -15.98
N GLU A 243 -5.52 10.53 -16.80
CA GLU A 243 -5.18 11.87 -16.34
C GLU A 243 -6.17 12.39 -15.30
N GLN A 244 -7.47 12.29 -15.57
CA GLN A 244 -8.52 12.67 -14.64
C GLN A 244 -8.38 11.96 -13.29
N SER A 245 -8.11 10.64 -13.30
CA SER A 245 -7.98 9.86 -12.07
C SER A 245 -6.76 10.25 -11.22
N ILE A 246 -5.68 10.69 -11.88
CA ILE A 246 -4.46 11.19 -11.24
C ILE A 246 -4.72 12.58 -10.68
N THR A 247 -5.41 13.44 -11.43
CA THR A 247 -5.78 14.78 -10.98
C THR A 247 -6.77 14.75 -9.81
N ASP A 248 -7.75 13.85 -9.83
CA ASP A 248 -8.66 13.66 -8.70
C ASP A 248 -7.92 13.17 -7.46
N TYR A 249 -6.91 12.32 -7.62
CA TYR A 249 -6.03 11.93 -6.52
C TYR A 249 -5.21 13.13 -5.99
N LEU A 250 -4.66 13.97 -6.86
CA LEU A 250 -3.96 15.20 -6.46
C LEU A 250 -4.86 16.15 -5.65
N LYS A 251 -6.13 16.32 -6.06
CA LYS A 251 -7.12 17.10 -5.32
C LYS A 251 -7.37 16.51 -3.94
N GLN A 252 -7.64 15.21 -3.87
CA GLN A 252 -7.92 14.51 -2.61
C GLN A 252 -6.78 14.67 -1.60
N GLN A 253 -5.52 14.68 -2.07
CA GLN A 253 -4.34 14.84 -1.22
C GLN A 253 -3.94 16.31 -0.97
N GLY A 254 -4.66 17.29 -1.52
CA GLY A 254 -4.33 18.72 -1.36
C GLY A 254 -3.00 19.12 -2.03
N LEU A 255 -2.67 18.45 -3.15
CA LEU A 255 -1.41 18.61 -3.87
C LEU A 255 -1.48 19.60 -5.05
N CYS A 256 -2.68 20.11 -5.38
CA CYS A 256 -2.90 21.06 -6.49
C CYS A 256 -2.16 22.40 -6.36
N ARG A 257 -1.60 22.71 -5.18
CA ARG A 257 -0.75 23.88 -4.96
C ARG A 257 0.73 23.66 -5.32
N ILE A 258 1.13 22.39 -5.51
CA ILE A 258 2.51 22.00 -5.81
C ILE A 258 2.64 21.75 -7.32
N ILE A 259 1.68 21.05 -7.90
CA ILE A 259 1.59 20.76 -9.32
C ILE A 259 0.14 20.94 -9.77
N GLY A 260 -0.05 21.70 -10.84
CA GLY A 260 -1.34 22.01 -11.42
C GLY A 260 -1.71 21.08 -12.57
N ASN A 261 -3.02 20.88 -12.76
CA ASN A 261 -3.65 20.39 -13.97
C ASN A 261 -5.01 21.10 -14.08
N SER A 262 -4.99 22.27 -14.72
CA SER A 262 -6.15 23.16 -14.85
C SER A 262 -7.29 22.54 -15.65
N ASP A 263 -6.99 21.66 -16.61
CA ASP A 263 -7.98 21.01 -17.49
C ASP A 263 -8.97 20.15 -16.69
N PHE A 264 -8.53 19.65 -15.53
CA PHE A 264 -9.37 18.91 -14.60
C PHE A 264 -9.61 19.68 -13.29
N GLY A 265 -9.36 20.99 -13.23
CA GLY A 265 -9.68 21.86 -12.09
C GLY A 265 -8.79 21.66 -10.86
N CYS A 266 -7.50 21.38 -11.04
CA CYS A 266 -6.52 21.26 -9.96
C CYS A 266 -5.44 22.34 -10.13
N GLY A 267 -5.55 23.48 -9.44
CA GLY A 267 -4.59 24.58 -9.57
C GLY A 267 -4.83 25.47 -10.81
N GLU A 268 -3.91 26.42 -11.04
CA GLU A 268 -4.04 27.43 -12.11
C GLU A 268 -3.23 27.10 -13.36
N SER A 269 -2.23 26.23 -13.23
CA SER A 269 -1.35 25.78 -14.32
C SER A 269 -1.76 24.40 -14.83
N ASP A 270 -1.41 24.12 -16.07
CA ASP A 270 -1.42 22.78 -16.64
C ASP A 270 0.02 22.24 -16.68
N ASP A 271 0.46 21.62 -15.59
CA ASP A 271 1.83 21.13 -15.42
C ASP A 271 1.97 19.64 -15.79
N ILE A 272 0.87 18.95 -16.13
CA ILE A 272 0.85 17.52 -16.42
C ILE A 272 0.34 17.31 -17.84
N ASN A 273 1.13 16.62 -18.66
CA ASN A 273 0.76 16.25 -20.03
C ASN A 273 0.61 14.73 -20.11
N TRP A 274 -0.62 14.26 -20.27
CA TRP A 274 -0.92 12.84 -20.32
C TRP A 274 -1.04 12.32 -21.75
N SER A 275 -0.22 11.33 -22.09
CA SER A 275 -0.21 10.71 -23.44
C SER A 275 -0.42 9.19 -23.40
N VAL A 276 -0.59 8.60 -22.22
CA VAL A 276 -0.89 7.18 -22.05
C VAL A 276 -2.33 6.90 -22.45
N ILE A 277 -2.52 6.13 -23.53
CA ILE A 277 -3.82 5.69 -24.01
C ILE A 277 -3.95 4.19 -23.75
N ASN A 278 -4.95 3.77 -22.98
CA ASN A 278 -5.26 2.36 -22.71
C ASN A 278 -4.05 1.57 -22.19
N LEU A 279 -3.54 1.98 -21.03
CA LEU A 279 -2.50 1.23 -20.32
C LEU A 279 -2.92 -0.24 -20.20
N LYS A 280 -2.00 -1.19 -20.29
CA LYS A 280 -2.24 -2.63 -20.07
C LYS A 280 -1.32 -3.15 -18.98
N SER A 281 -1.61 -4.35 -18.50
CA SER A 281 -0.66 -5.05 -17.63
C SER A 281 0.66 -5.28 -18.37
N GLU A 282 1.76 -5.05 -17.68
CA GLU A 282 3.16 -5.06 -18.14
C GLU A 282 3.58 -3.90 -19.05
N ASP A 283 2.69 -2.93 -19.32
CA ASP A 283 3.11 -1.70 -20.00
C ASP A 283 4.04 -0.86 -19.11
N SER A 284 4.97 -0.16 -19.75
CA SER A 284 5.85 0.79 -19.09
C SER A 284 5.32 2.21 -19.24
N VAL A 285 5.13 2.93 -18.13
CA VAL A 285 4.83 4.36 -18.10
C VAL A 285 6.12 5.13 -17.86
N LEU A 286 6.53 5.94 -18.82
CA LEU A 286 7.64 6.88 -18.69
C LEU A 286 7.14 8.20 -18.14
N ILE A 287 7.81 8.69 -17.09
CA ILE A 287 7.58 10.00 -16.50
C ILE A 287 8.83 10.85 -16.77
N GLU A 288 8.64 11.96 -17.46
CA GLU A 288 9.71 12.88 -17.84
C GLU A 288 9.27 14.35 -17.73
N PHE A 289 10.22 15.24 -17.45
CA PHE A 289 10.03 16.68 -17.58
C PHE A 289 10.45 17.11 -18.98
N VAL A 290 9.58 17.87 -19.65
CA VAL A 290 9.79 18.38 -21.00
C VAL A 290 10.01 19.89 -20.93
N ASN A 291 11.22 20.34 -21.23
CA ASN A 291 11.63 21.73 -21.07
C ASN A 291 10.93 22.69 -22.05
N SER A 292 10.55 22.21 -23.25
CA SER A 292 9.86 23.05 -24.24
C SER A 292 8.46 23.46 -23.78
N THR A 293 7.75 22.57 -23.08
CA THR A 293 6.39 22.84 -22.57
C THR A 293 6.38 23.21 -21.09
N LYS A 294 7.48 22.98 -20.37
CA LYS A 294 7.56 23.14 -18.90
C LYS A 294 6.61 22.23 -18.13
N GLN A 295 6.26 21.07 -18.71
CA GLN A 295 5.32 20.11 -18.14
C GLN A 295 6.00 18.78 -17.79
N ILE A 296 5.37 18.03 -16.90
CA ILE A 296 5.62 16.60 -16.70
C ILE A 296 4.82 15.81 -17.72
N ARG A 297 5.51 15.15 -18.65
CA ARG A 297 4.89 14.21 -19.58
C ARG A 297 4.83 12.82 -18.95
N VAL A 298 3.65 12.20 -19.06
CA VAL A 298 3.40 10.80 -18.72
C VAL A 298 3.02 10.07 -20.01
N SER A 299 3.87 9.13 -20.45
CA SER A 299 3.77 8.46 -21.77
C SER A 299 4.02 6.96 -21.71
#